data_AF-A0AA43CUE5-F1
#
_entry.id   AF-A0AA43CUE5-F1
#
_cell.length_a   1.000
_cell.length_b   1.000
_cell.length_c   1.000
_cell.angle_alpha   90.00
_cell.angle_beta   90.00
_cell.angle_gamma   90.00
#
_symmetry.space_group_name_H-M   'P 1'
#
loop_
_entity.id
_entity.type
_entity.pdbx_description
1 polymer ?
#
loop_
_entity_poly.entity_id
_entity_poly.type
_entity_poly.pdbx_seq_one_letter_code
_entity_poly.pdbx_strand_id
1 'polypeptide(L)'
;MHSKSIVSFIVLALSSSALFAETLPLKSVNKAGAVIDAAIAAHGGAENISNLKTVVRKSDFTNIATGQSRKPGPPYDRNQAWNFNAIDLEKDIFVAKNKGEGGGYVFKQGTVINGQNSWQLDYRAGTAAPIAEPDFNTQSGPFVRVTPVLLMRQLQSRRNTSNWLGEADLDGRKHDVITLVMEVGPALALYIDQESHMLTRMERVLPPFGQVEYRFLDYTMVDGIAFNQKFQLYVNGDDNLIIDIKDTQVNVPLDDYLQVPSNLDKVAAITPAEFGSQEIDEGVFLIGGNGTYSLFVEMEDHVVAIGGTQTVPASIKEMRKEIADKPIKYGVLTHHHSDHVPGAAAYAEEGATIITFEENRQVVLKAAGNDQAKLEFVEDRMTLTDGDRTIELYNIGPTPHAENILIAYLPDQGIIFEADHFPQPANGMIPPAVPATAAFARRLDELNLEYTKLVGAHSPRVASPEDVKKAIGYKSASTVGGQQ
;
A
#
# COMPACT_ATOMS: atom_id res chain seq x y z
N MET A 1 -86.07 -45.43 39.35
CA MET A 1 -85.72 -43.99 39.45
C MET A 1 -84.21 -43.88 39.38
N HIS A 2 -83.66 -43.30 38.32
CA HIS A 2 -82.62 -42.25 38.39
C HIS A 2 -82.29 -41.79 36.96
N SER A 3 -82.19 -40.47 36.86
CA SER A 3 -82.27 -39.64 35.66
C SER A 3 -80.99 -39.66 34.83
N LYS A 4 -81.17 -39.47 33.53
CA LYS A 4 -80.15 -39.04 32.56
C LYS A 4 -79.47 -37.75 33.04
N SER A 5 -78.16 -37.64 32.80
CA SER A 5 -77.54 -36.37 32.43
C SER A 5 -76.29 -36.65 31.59
N ILE A 6 -76.31 -36.11 30.37
CA ILE A 6 -75.24 -36.09 29.38
C ILE A 6 -74.37 -34.87 29.70
N VAL A 7 -73.06 -35.03 29.82
CA VAL A 7 -72.10 -33.94 29.65
C VAL A 7 -70.95 -34.48 28.79
N SER A 8 -70.97 -34.10 27.51
CA SER A 8 -69.84 -34.28 26.60
C SER A 8 -68.76 -33.27 26.94
N PHE A 9 -67.59 -33.73 27.37
CA PHE A 9 -66.37 -32.92 27.35
C PHE A 9 -65.67 -33.16 26.00
N ILE A 10 -65.86 -32.23 25.07
CA ILE A 10 -65.00 -32.08 23.90
C ILE A 10 -63.70 -31.44 24.40
N VAL A 11 -62.63 -32.23 24.51
CA VAL A 11 -61.27 -31.70 24.67
C VAL A 11 -60.82 -31.27 23.27
N LEU A 12 -60.94 -29.97 23.00
CA LEU A 12 -60.39 -29.34 21.82
C LEU A 12 -58.86 -29.21 22.02
N ALA A 13 -58.09 -30.14 21.48
CA ALA A 13 -56.64 -30.02 21.39
C ALA A 13 -56.30 -28.98 20.32
N LEU A 14 -56.25 -27.71 20.71
CA LEU A 14 -55.67 -26.64 19.90
C LEU A 14 -54.14 -26.83 19.86
N SER A 15 -53.66 -27.50 18.81
CA SER A 15 -52.26 -27.43 18.41
C SER A 15 -52.02 -26.09 17.72
N SER A 16 -51.68 -25.08 18.51
CA SER A 16 -51.19 -23.80 18.01
C SER A 16 -49.75 -23.99 17.50
N SER A 17 -49.62 -24.41 16.24
CA SER A 17 -48.37 -24.26 15.49
C SER A 17 -48.16 -22.77 15.20
N ALA A 18 -47.56 -22.06 16.15
CA ALA A 18 -47.05 -20.72 15.93
C ALA A 18 -45.92 -20.81 14.89
N LEU A 19 -46.20 -20.39 13.66
CA LEU A 19 -45.18 -20.08 12.66
C LEU A 19 -44.34 -18.92 13.22
N PHE A 20 -43.19 -19.22 13.80
CA PHE A 20 -42.22 -18.20 14.19
C PHE A 20 -41.70 -17.54 12.91
N ALA A 21 -42.01 -16.25 12.71
CA ALA A 21 -41.45 -15.47 11.61
C ALA A 21 -39.92 -15.41 11.75
N GLU A 22 -39.18 -15.66 10.67
CA GLU A 22 -37.72 -15.58 10.70
C GLU A 22 -37.25 -14.19 11.15
N THR A 23 -36.29 -14.16 12.06
CA THR A 23 -35.63 -12.93 12.51
C THR A 23 -34.81 -12.33 11.37
N LEU A 24 -34.55 -11.02 11.42
CA LEU A 24 -33.71 -10.36 10.41
C LEU A 24 -32.32 -11.01 10.24
N PRO A 25 -31.60 -11.38 11.33
CA PRO A 25 -30.34 -12.10 11.18
C PRO A 25 -30.48 -13.45 10.48
N LEU A 26 -31.53 -14.23 10.82
CA LEU A 26 -31.76 -15.52 10.20
C LEU A 26 -32.04 -15.38 8.69
N LYS A 27 -32.86 -14.40 8.30
CA LYS A 27 -33.11 -14.07 6.89
C LYS A 27 -31.82 -13.69 6.14
N SER A 28 -31.00 -12.84 6.75
CA SER A 28 -29.74 -12.37 6.16
C SER A 28 -28.75 -13.52 5.96
N VAL A 29 -28.57 -14.38 6.96
CA VAL A 29 -27.68 -15.55 6.87
C VAL A 29 -28.21 -16.59 5.87
N ASN A 30 -29.50 -16.89 5.88
CA ASN A 30 -30.10 -17.83 4.93
C ASN A 30 -29.98 -17.34 3.49
N LYS A 31 -30.28 -16.06 3.25
CA LYS A 31 -30.13 -15.44 1.92
C LYS A 31 -28.65 -15.41 1.49
N ALA A 32 -27.72 -15.04 2.38
CA ALA A 32 -26.30 -15.10 2.09
C ALA A 32 -25.86 -16.52 1.72
N GLY A 33 -26.34 -17.53 2.45
CA GLY A 33 -26.07 -18.94 2.18
C GLY A 33 -26.47 -19.34 0.76
N ALA A 34 -27.69 -19.00 0.34
CA ALA A 34 -28.18 -19.30 -1.01
C ALA A 34 -27.37 -18.58 -2.10
N VAL A 35 -27.00 -17.31 -1.88
CA VAL A 35 -26.17 -16.54 -2.81
C VAL A 35 -24.76 -17.14 -2.91
N ILE A 36 -24.17 -17.55 -1.79
CA ILE A 36 -22.86 -18.22 -1.75
C ILE A 36 -22.90 -19.53 -2.52
N ASP A 37 -23.93 -20.36 -2.33
CA ASP A 37 -24.04 -21.64 -3.03
C ASP A 37 -24.16 -21.44 -4.56
N ALA A 38 -24.97 -20.47 -4.99
CA ALA A 38 -25.09 -20.11 -6.41
C ALA A 38 -23.78 -19.55 -6.98
N ALA A 39 -23.09 -18.67 -6.24
CA ALA A 39 -21.80 -18.13 -6.65
C ALA A 39 -20.74 -19.23 -6.77
N ILE A 40 -20.61 -20.10 -5.76
CA ILE A 40 -19.67 -21.24 -5.80
C ILE A 40 -19.95 -22.13 -7.01
N ALA A 41 -21.22 -22.43 -7.29
CA ALA A 41 -21.61 -23.21 -8.47
C ALA A 41 -21.17 -22.53 -9.78
N ALA A 42 -21.40 -21.24 -9.93
CA ALA A 42 -21.02 -20.48 -11.13
C ALA A 42 -19.50 -20.34 -11.33
N HIS A 43 -18.70 -20.37 -10.26
CA HIS A 43 -17.24 -20.27 -10.34
C HIS A 43 -16.52 -21.61 -10.49
N GLY A 44 -17.25 -22.71 -10.68
CA GLY A 44 -16.69 -24.05 -10.95
C GLY A 44 -17.16 -25.13 -9.99
N GLY A 45 -17.95 -24.78 -8.96
CA GLY A 45 -18.50 -25.73 -8.00
C GLY A 45 -17.58 -26.03 -6.82
N ALA A 46 -18.20 -26.45 -5.70
CA ALA A 46 -17.50 -26.64 -4.43
C ALA A 46 -16.39 -27.70 -4.49
N GLU A 47 -16.57 -28.76 -5.27
CA GLU A 47 -15.58 -29.82 -5.42
C GLU A 47 -14.32 -29.32 -6.13
N ASN A 48 -14.48 -28.67 -7.29
CA ASN A 48 -13.35 -28.12 -8.04
C ASN A 48 -12.60 -27.03 -7.23
N ILE A 49 -13.33 -26.18 -6.51
CA ILE A 49 -12.75 -25.15 -5.65
C ILE A 49 -11.99 -25.78 -4.46
N SER A 50 -12.50 -26.88 -3.89
CA SER A 50 -11.82 -27.59 -2.80
C SER A 50 -10.55 -28.29 -3.29
N ASN A 51 -10.61 -28.87 -4.49
CA ASN A 51 -9.50 -29.56 -5.15
C ASN A 51 -8.47 -28.62 -5.81
N LEU A 52 -8.72 -27.31 -5.82
CA LEU A 52 -7.76 -26.31 -6.25
C LEU A 52 -6.64 -26.19 -5.22
N LYS A 53 -5.45 -26.66 -5.59
CA LYS A 53 -4.26 -26.68 -4.74
C LYS A 53 -3.35 -25.51 -5.02
N THR A 54 -3.05 -25.26 -6.29
CA THR A 54 -2.18 -24.16 -6.70
C THR A 54 -2.82 -23.30 -7.77
N VAL A 55 -2.49 -22.01 -7.75
CA VAL A 55 -2.82 -21.07 -8.83
C VAL A 55 -1.57 -20.29 -9.17
N VAL A 56 -1.22 -20.25 -10.46
CA VAL A 56 -0.11 -19.47 -11.00
C VAL A 56 -0.66 -18.49 -12.04
N ARG A 57 -0.29 -17.22 -11.93
CA ARG A 57 -0.72 -16.16 -12.84
C ARG A 57 0.44 -15.28 -13.30
N LYS A 58 0.43 -14.96 -14.59
CA LYS A 58 1.23 -13.88 -15.18
C LYS A 58 0.30 -12.75 -15.62
N SER A 59 0.69 -11.52 -15.33
CA SER A 59 -0.15 -10.35 -15.58
C SER A 59 0.67 -9.12 -15.92
N ASP A 60 0.09 -8.26 -16.73
CA ASP A 60 0.58 -6.90 -16.94
C ASP A 60 -0.30 -5.93 -16.17
N PHE A 61 0.32 -5.05 -15.40
CA PHE A 61 -0.32 -4.06 -14.55
C PHE A 61 -0.10 -2.69 -15.17
N THR A 62 -1.17 -1.92 -15.33
CA THR A 62 -1.11 -0.47 -15.54
C THR A 62 -1.52 0.21 -14.24
N ASN A 63 -0.56 0.78 -13.52
CA ASN A 63 -0.81 1.62 -12.36
C ASN A 63 -1.09 3.06 -12.82
N ILE A 64 -2.21 3.62 -12.39
CA ILE A 64 -2.53 5.05 -12.53
C ILE A 64 -2.09 5.71 -11.23
N ALA A 65 -1.02 6.50 -11.29
CA ALA A 65 -0.31 7.01 -10.12
C ALA A 65 -1.04 8.18 -9.43
N THR A 66 -2.32 8.01 -9.10
CA THR A 66 -3.12 8.97 -8.36
C THR A 66 -2.46 9.23 -7.00
N GLY A 67 -2.08 10.49 -6.74
CA GLY A 67 -1.33 10.88 -5.54
C GLY A 67 0.16 10.51 -5.52
N GLN A 68 0.68 9.95 -6.62
CA GLN A 68 2.07 9.49 -6.79
C GLN A 68 2.65 9.89 -8.18
N SER A 69 1.92 10.72 -8.92
CA SER A 69 2.32 11.21 -10.25
C SER A 69 3.33 12.34 -10.12
N ARG A 70 3.94 12.78 -11.22
CA ARG A 70 4.80 13.96 -11.19
C ARG A 70 4.03 15.25 -10.88
N LYS A 71 2.72 15.27 -11.17
CA LYS A 71 1.79 16.37 -10.87
C LYS A 71 0.81 15.98 -9.76
N PRO A 72 0.39 16.93 -8.90
CA PRO A 72 -0.60 16.67 -7.85
C PRO A 72 -2.01 16.39 -8.38
N GLY A 73 -2.30 16.80 -9.62
CA GLY A 73 -3.60 16.63 -10.26
C GLY A 73 -3.54 15.91 -11.60
N PRO A 74 -4.70 15.56 -12.19
CA PRO A 74 -4.77 14.86 -13.46
C PRO A 74 -4.26 15.70 -14.64
N PRO A 75 -3.86 15.07 -15.76
CA PRO A 75 -3.83 13.62 -15.97
C PRO A 75 -2.69 12.96 -15.17
N TYR A 76 -3.01 11.87 -14.49
CA TYR A 76 -2.04 11.10 -13.71
C TYR A 76 -1.12 10.28 -14.62
N ASP A 77 0.13 10.11 -14.18
CA ASP A 77 1.12 9.28 -14.86
C ASP A 77 0.66 7.80 -14.83
N ARG A 78 0.97 7.08 -15.91
CA ARG A 78 0.64 5.66 -16.07
C ARG A 78 1.91 4.84 -16.14
N ASN A 79 2.04 3.88 -15.23
CA ASN A 79 3.23 3.07 -15.06
C ASN A 79 2.92 1.61 -15.39
N GLN A 80 3.81 0.96 -16.13
CA GLN A 80 3.66 -0.44 -16.54
C GLN A 80 4.51 -1.35 -15.66
N ALA A 81 3.93 -2.46 -15.22
CA ALA A 81 4.64 -3.47 -14.46
C ALA A 81 4.21 -4.88 -14.86
N TRP A 82 5.19 -5.74 -15.09
CA TRP A 82 4.96 -7.17 -15.22
C TRP A 82 4.91 -7.81 -13.82
N ASN A 83 3.94 -8.71 -13.62
CA ASN A 83 3.72 -9.41 -12.36
C ASN A 83 3.58 -10.92 -12.60
N PHE A 84 4.13 -11.69 -11.67
CA PHE A 84 3.94 -13.12 -11.53
C PHE A 84 3.55 -13.42 -10.09
N ASN A 85 2.49 -14.21 -9.92
CA ASN A 85 2.04 -14.67 -8.61
C ASN A 85 1.79 -16.18 -8.68
N ALA A 86 2.23 -16.90 -7.66
CA ALA A 86 1.94 -18.32 -7.47
C ALA A 86 1.55 -18.56 -6.01
N ILE A 87 0.50 -19.33 -5.77
CA ILE A 87 0.00 -19.66 -4.43
C ILE A 87 -0.22 -21.16 -4.33
N ASP A 88 0.19 -21.77 -3.20
CA ASP A 88 -0.18 -23.13 -2.79
C ASP A 88 -1.07 -23.02 -1.54
N LEU A 89 -2.31 -23.47 -1.70
CA LEU A 89 -3.39 -23.35 -0.71
C LEU A 89 -3.37 -24.47 0.33
N GLU A 90 -2.57 -25.52 0.14
CA GLU A 90 -2.42 -26.62 1.10
C GLU A 90 -1.18 -26.43 1.98
N LYS A 91 -0.15 -25.76 1.46
CA LYS A 91 1.15 -25.58 2.13
C LYS A 91 1.43 -24.16 2.62
N ASP A 92 0.50 -23.23 2.43
CA ASP A 92 0.67 -21.81 2.74
C ASP A 92 1.94 -21.21 2.11
N ILE A 93 2.16 -21.55 0.83
CA ILE A 93 3.29 -21.05 0.04
C ILE A 93 2.81 -19.94 -0.89
N PHE A 94 3.55 -18.85 -0.95
CA PHE A 94 3.28 -17.77 -1.89
C PHE A 94 4.56 -17.27 -2.55
N VAL A 95 4.53 -17.08 -3.86
CA VAL A 95 5.63 -16.49 -4.62
C VAL A 95 5.09 -15.31 -5.43
N ALA A 96 5.69 -14.15 -5.23
CA ALA A 96 5.46 -12.97 -6.06
C ALA A 96 6.77 -12.56 -6.73
N LYS A 97 6.71 -12.20 -8.02
CA LYS A 97 7.81 -11.56 -8.73
C LYS A 97 7.24 -10.40 -9.52
N ASN A 98 7.89 -9.25 -9.49
CA ASN A 98 7.47 -8.11 -10.29
C ASN A 98 8.67 -7.35 -10.85
N LYS A 99 8.44 -6.70 -11.98
CA LYS A 99 9.40 -5.77 -12.59
C LYS A 99 8.65 -4.68 -13.33
N GLY A 100 9.21 -3.49 -13.34
CA GLY A 100 8.57 -2.36 -13.99
C GLY A 100 9.33 -1.08 -13.74
N GLU A 101 8.74 0.00 -14.22
CA GLU A 101 9.25 1.36 -14.06
C GLU A 101 8.10 2.34 -13.89
N GLY A 102 8.36 3.44 -13.19
CA GLY A 102 7.37 4.47 -12.91
C GLY A 102 7.86 5.47 -11.87
N GLY A 103 7.47 6.74 -12.01
CA GLY A 103 7.85 7.80 -11.06
C GLY A 103 9.37 7.94 -10.87
N GLY A 104 10.17 7.64 -11.90
CA GLY A 104 11.62 7.68 -11.82
C GLY A 104 12.29 6.47 -11.18
N TYR A 105 11.52 5.46 -10.76
CA TYR A 105 12.03 4.20 -10.24
C TYR A 105 12.05 3.12 -11.32
N VAL A 106 12.97 2.19 -11.14
CA VAL A 106 13.03 0.92 -11.86
C VAL A 106 13.14 -0.16 -10.81
N PHE A 107 12.30 -1.19 -10.89
CA PHE A 107 12.30 -2.28 -9.92
C PHE A 107 12.29 -3.63 -10.63
N LYS A 108 12.94 -4.60 -9.98
CA LYS A 108 12.87 -6.03 -10.30
C LYS A 108 13.10 -6.77 -8.99
N GLN A 109 12.05 -7.34 -8.44
CA GLN A 109 12.05 -7.91 -7.10
C GLN A 109 11.20 -9.19 -7.04
N GLY A 110 11.36 -9.94 -5.96
CA GLY A 110 10.50 -11.07 -5.66
C GLY A 110 10.38 -11.34 -4.16
N THR A 111 9.34 -12.06 -3.82
CA THR A 111 9.03 -12.50 -2.46
C THR A 111 8.68 -13.98 -2.53
N VAL A 112 9.28 -14.78 -1.65
CA VAL A 112 8.98 -16.20 -1.46
C VAL A 112 8.57 -16.39 -0.02
N ILE A 113 7.35 -16.87 0.20
CA ILE A 113 6.83 -17.29 1.51
C ILE A 113 6.75 -18.80 1.50
N ASN A 114 7.55 -19.44 2.36
CA ASN A 114 7.67 -20.89 2.49
C ASN A 114 8.22 -21.25 3.88
N GLY A 115 7.44 -20.96 4.92
CA GLY A 115 7.85 -21.15 6.32
C GLY A 115 9.18 -20.44 6.63
N GLN A 116 10.13 -21.15 7.23
CA GLN A 116 11.46 -20.62 7.56
C GLN A 116 12.35 -20.37 6.33
N ASN A 117 11.98 -20.90 5.16
CA ASN A 117 12.69 -20.69 3.90
C ASN A 117 12.08 -19.53 3.10
N SER A 118 11.73 -18.44 3.77
CA SER A 118 11.11 -17.27 3.16
C SER A 118 12.13 -16.18 2.86
N TRP A 119 12.02 -15.55 1.68
CA TRP A 119 13.04 -14.66 1.13
C TRP A 119 12.42 -13.44 0.44
N GLN A 120 13.04 -12.28 0.67
CA GLN A 120 12.90 -11.09 -0.15
C GLN A 120 14.08 -11.03 -1.12
N LEU A 121 13.80 -10.86 -2.41
CA LEU A 121 14.77 -10.87 -3.50
C LEU A 121 14.79 -9.49 -4.16
N ASP A 122 15.96 -8.88 -4.25
CA ASP A 122 16.18 -7.65 -5.03
C ASP A 122 17.18 -7.95 -6.14
N TYR A 123 16.67 -8.09 -7.37
CA TYR A 123 17.51 -8.40 -8.53
C TYR A 123 18.29 -7.20 -9.05
N ARG A 124 17.97 -5.97 -8.61
CA ARG A 124 18.72 -4.77 -8.94
C ARG A 124 19.89 -4.58 -7.99
N ALA A 125 19.65 -4.76 -6.69
CA ALA A 125 20.71 -4.75 -5.69
C ALA A 125 21.56 -6.04 -5.74
N GLY A 126 21.03 -7.12 -6.33
CA GLY A 126 21.71 -8.41 -6.40
C GLY A 126 21.68 -9.16 -5.07
N THR A 127 20.62 -8.99 -4.26
CA THR A 127 20.55 -9.51 -2.89
C THR A 127 19.36 -10.42 -2.64
N ALA A 128 19.53 -11.30 -1.66
CA ALA A 128 18.47 -12.10 -1.06
C ALA A 128 18.52 -11.97 0.46
N ALA A 129 17.46 -11.43 1.06
CA ALA A 129 17.31 -11.28 2.50
C ALA A 129 16.28 -12.30 3.03
N PRO A 130 16.55 -13.01 4.13
CA PRO A 130 15.51 -13.81 4.77
C PRO A 130 14.41 -12.90 5.34
N ILE A 131 13.17 -13.37 5.33
CA ILE A 131 12.04 -12.66 5.95
C ILE A 131 11.94 -13.15 7.40
N ALA A 132 12.15 -12.24 8.36
CA ALA A 132 12.20 -12.59 9.78
C ALA A 132 10.87 -13.15 10.31
N GLU A 133 9.75 -12.52 9.91
CA GLU A 133 8.40 -12.90 10.30
C GLU A 133 7.54 -13.09 9.03
N PRO A 134 7.66 -14.25 8.36
CA PRO A 134 6.91 -14.50 7.14
C PRO A 134 5.45 -14.77 7.47
N ASP A 135 4.56 -14.00 6.85
CA ASP A 135 3.11 -14.12 7.02
C ASP A 135 2.44 -14.39 5.66
N PHE A 136 1.93 -15.62 5.49
CA PHE A 136 1.29 -16.04 4.24
C PHE A 136 0.04 -15.22 3.91
N ASN A 137 -0.81 -14.93 4.89
CA ASN A 137 -2.10 -14.27 4.66
C ASN A 137 -1.91 -12.80 4.23
N THR A 138 -0.94 -12.12 4.83
CA THR A 138 -0.55 -10.74 4.54
C THR A 138 0.04 -10.63 3.15
N GLN A 139 0.96 -11.54 2.81
CA GLN A 139 1.70 -11.50 1.54
C GLN A 139 0.85 -11.96 0.34
N SER A 140 0.05 -13.02 0.51
CA SER A 140 -0.82 -13.52 -0.56
C SER A 140 -2.16 -12.77 -0.68
N GLY A 141 -2.58 -12.05 0.37
CA GLY A 141 -3.87 -11.36 0.44
C GLY A 141 -4.18 -10.45 -0.76
N PRO A 142 -3.24 -9.62 -1.28
CA PRO A 142 -3.45 -8.85 -2.50
C PRO A 142 -3.79 -9.71 -3.71
N PHE A 143 -3.09 -10.85 -3.89
CA PHE A 143 -3.34 -11.77 -4.99
C PHE A 143 -4.70 -12.49 -4.86
N VAL A 144 -5.09 -12.87 -3.63
CA VAL A 144 -6.41 -13.42 -3.32
C VAL A 144 -7.53 -12.45 -3.71
N ARG A 145 -7.40 -11.16 -3.35
CA ARG A 145 -8.42 -10.14 -3.61
C ARG A 145 -8.66 -9.83 -5.08
N VAL A 146 -7.70 -10.11 -5.95
CA VAL A 146 -7.84 -9.90 -7.41
C VAL A 146 -8.15 -11.20 -8.17
N THR A 147 -8.38 -12.31 -7.45
CA THR A 147 -8.63 -13.63 -8.02
C THR A 147 -9.94 -14.23 -7.46
N PRO A 148 -11.06 -14.11 -8.20
CA PRO A 148 -12.41 -14.49 -7.73
C PRO A 148 -12.53 -15.88 -7.11
N VAL A 149 -11.95 -16.91 -7.73
CA VAL A 149 -12.03 -18.27 -7.19
C VAL A 149 -11.37 -18.40 -5.81
N LEU A 150 -10.31 -17.63 -5.53
CA LEU A 150 -9.68 -17.63 -4.22
C LEU A 150 -10.59 -16.98 -3.17
N LEU A 151 -11.38 -15.96 -3.55
CA LEU A 151 -12.45 -15.40 -2.72
C LEU A 151 -13.59 -16.40 -2.52
N MET A 152 -13.97 -17.17 -3.56
CA MET A 152 -14.99 -18.22 -3.43
C MET A 152 -14.55 -19.33 -2.47
N ARG A 153 -13.27 -19.71 -2.50
CA ARG A 153 -12.70 -20.65 -1.51
C ARG A 153 -12.80 -20.09 -0.09
N GLN A 154 -12.48 -18.80 0.10
CA GLN A 154 -12.64 -18.14 1.41
C GLN A 154 -14.11 -18.14 1.85
N LEU A 155 -15.06 -17.79 0.96
CA LEU A 155 -16.50 -17.87 1.25
C LEU A 155 -16.93 -19.29 1.65
N GLN A 156 -16.50 -20.32 0.91
CA GLN A 156 -16.85 -21.70 1.22
C GLN A 156 -16.39 -22.10 2.63
N SER A 157 -15.17 -21.68 3.03
CA SER A 157 -14.62 -21.97 4.36
C SER A 157 -15.21 -21.11 5.50
N ARG A 158 -15.66 -19.89 5.20
CA ARG A 158 -16.03 -18.87 6.20
C ARG A 158 -17.51 -18.44 6.12
N ARG A 159 -18.36 -19.17 5.38
CA ARG A 159 -19.77 -18.78 5.13
C ARG A 159 -20.58 -18.48 6.39
N ASN A 160 -20.23 -19.07 7.52
CA ASN A 160 -20.91 -18.83 8.81
C ASN A 160 -20.72 -17.40 9.35
N THR A 161 -19.80 -16.62 8.79
CA THR A 161 -19.57 -15.21 9.12
C THR A 161 -20.08 -14.25 8.06
N SER A 162 -20.69 -14.76 6.99
CA SER A 162 -21.22 -13.98 5.88
C SER A 162 -22.67 -13.58 6.13
N ASN A 163 -23.00 -12.33 5.82
CA ASN A 163 -24.35 -11.78 5.88
C ASN A 163 -24.72 -11.17 4.54
N TRP A 164 -26.00 -11.22 4.20
CA TRP A 164 -26.55 -10.52 3.05
C TRP A 164 -26.91 -9.09 3.46
N LEU A 165 -26.36 -8.12 2.72
CA LEU A 165 -26.48 -6.69 3.00
C LEU A 165 -27.65 -6.05 2.25
N GLY A 166 -28.09 -6.63 1.15
CA GLY A 166 -29.13 -6.05 0.30
C GLY A 166 -28.94 -6.37 -1.18
N GLU A 167 -29.80 -5.77 -1.99
CA GLU A 167 -29.63 -5.73 -3.44
C GLU A 167 -28.98 -4.42 -3.86
N ALA A 168 -28.20 -4.45 -4.93
CA ALA A 168 -27.67 -3.27 -5.60
C ALA A 168 -27.90 -3.36 -7.12
N ASP A 169 -28.15 -2.22 -7.76
CA ASP A 169 -28.18 -2.12 -9.22
C ASP A 169 -26.85 -1.53 -9.69
N LEU A 170 -26.11 -2.30 -10.50
CA LEU A 170 -24.85 -1.89 -11.10
C LEU A 170 -25.00 -1.93 -12.62
N ASP A 171 -25.05 -0.75 -13.24
CA ASP A 171 -25.18 -0.58 -14.69
C ASP A 171 -26.38 -1.34 -15.29
N GLY A 172 -27.52 -1.35 -14.59
CA GLY A 172 -28.76 -2.01 -15.03
C GLY A 172 -28.81 -3.51 -14.70
N ARG A 173 -27.82 -4.04 -13.97
CA ARG A 173 -27.78 -5.43 -13.52
C ARG A 173 -27.96 -5.50 -12.01
N LYS A 174 -28.92 -6.32 -11.57
CA LYS A 174 -29.16 -6.56 -10.15
C LYS A 174 -28.11 -7.48 -9.56
N HIS A 175 -27.64 -7.13 -8.38
CA HIS A 175 -26.66 -7.88 -7.61
C HIS A 175 -27.17 -8.15 -6.20
N ASP A 176 -26.90 -9.34 -5.69
CA ASP A 176 -26.94 -9.61 -4.26
C ASP A 176 -25.59 -9.21 -3.64
N VAL A 177 -25.64 -8.50 -2.51
CA VAL A 177 -24.43 -8.06 -1.79
C VAL A 177 -24.24 -8.91 -0.54
N ILE A 178 -23.08 -9.57 -0.41
CA ILE A 178 -22.73 -10.39 0.75
C ILE A 178 -21.39 -9.99 1.37
N THR A 179 -21.22 -10.21 2.67
CA THR A 179 -19.95 -9.95 3.36
C THR A 179 -18.98 -11.13 3.29
N LEU A 180 -17.69 -10.84 3.19
CA LEU A 180 -16.60 -11.78 3.44
C LEU A 180 -15.59 -11.14 4.39
N VAL A 181 -15.22 -11.86 5.45
CA VAL A 181 -14.10 -11.49 6.33
C VAL A 181 -12.95 -12.46 6.07
N MET A 182 -11.83 -11.93 5.57
CA MET A 182 -10.59 -12.69 5.39
C MET A 182 -9.83 -12.79 6.72
N GLU A 183 -8.76 -13.59 6.74
CA GLU A 183 -7.88 -13.69 7.92
C GLU A 183 -7.26 -12.34 8.31
N VAL A 184 -6.88 -11.55 7.29
CA VAL A 184 -6.26 -10.24 7.46
C VAL A 184 -6.98 -9.19 6.62
N GLY A 185 -7.10 -8.00 7.20
CA GLY A 185 -7.70 -6.82 6.55
C GLY A 185 -9.17 -6.59 6.89
N PRO A 186 -9.74 -5.49 6.37
CA PRO A 186 -11.13 -5.13 6.63
C PRO A 186 -12.11 -6.08 5.95
N ALA A 187 -13.35 -6.08 6.43
CA ALA A 187 -14.45 -6.80 5.79
C ALA A 187 -14.64 -6.34 4.33
N LEU A 188 -15.00 -7.28 3.48
CA LEU A 188 -15.26 -7.11 2.06
C LEU A 188 -16.76 -7.20 1.79
N ALA A 189 -17.27 -6.36 0.91
CA ALA A 189 -18.61 -6.49 0.33
C ALA A 189 -18.49 -7.02 -1.10
N LEU A 190 -19.11 -8.17 -1.39
CA LEU A 190 -19.03 -8.87 -2.66
C LEU A 190 -20.38 -8.75 -3.38
N TYR A 191 -20.34 -8.31 -4.64
CA TYR A 191 -21.51 -8.09 -5.47
C TYR A 191 -21.62 -9.25 -6.46
N ILE A 192 -22.61 -10.11 -6.22
CA ILE A 192 -22.90 -11.29 -7.02
C ILE A 192 -24.06 -10.98 -7.94
N ASP A 193 -23.82 -11.04 -9.25
CA ASP A 193 -24.84 -10.78 -10.27
C ASP A 193 -25.99 -11.80 -10.16
N GLN A 194 -27.24 -11.33 -10.11
CA GLN A 194 -28.39 -12.20 -9.82
C GLN A 194 -28.73 -13.16 -10.97
N GLU A 195 -28.30 -12.87 -12.21
CA GLU A 195 -28.60 -13.68 -13.39
C GLU A 195 -27.50 -14.72 -13.65
N SER A 196 -26.24 -14.28 -13.66
CA SER A 196 -25.07 -15.13 -13.95
C SER A 196 -24.47 -15.77 -12.70
N HIS A 197 -24.78 -15.26 -11.50
CA HIS A 197 -24.16 -15.64 -10.23
C HIS A 197 -22.64 -15.41 -10.17
N MET A 198 -22.10 -14.62 -11.09
CA MET A 198 -20.68 -14.27 -11.12
C MET A 198 -20.37 -13.12 -10.17
N LEU A 199 -19.17 -13.15 -9.57
CA LEU A 199 -18.64 -12.01 -8.82
C LEU A 199 -18.19 -10.94 -9.82
N THR A 200 -18.82 -9.78 -9.81
CA THR A 200 -18.53 -8.70 -10.78
C THR A 200 -17.84 -7.52 -10.12
N ARG A 201 -18.16 -7.26 -8.84
CA ARG A 201 -17.62 -6.16 -8.05
C ARG A 201 -17.33 -6.61 -6.61
N MET A 202 -16.30 -6.03 -6.01
CA MET A 202 -16.06 -6.10 -4.58
C MET A 202 -15.69 -4.72 -4.06
N GLU A 203 -15.98 -4.44 -2.79
CA GLU A 203 -15.59 -3.21 -2.12
C GLU A 203 -14.98 -3.45 -0.75
N ARG A 204 -14.16 -2.50 -0.31
CA ARG A 204 -13.76 -2.35 1.09
C ARG A 204 -13.47 -0.89 1.42
N VAL A 205 -13.55 -0.56 2.69
CA VAL A 205 -13.01 0.71 3.21
C VAL A 205 -11.63 0.45 3.78
N LEU A 206 -10.65 1.22 3.32
CA LEU A 206 -9.26 1.12 3.76
C LEU A 206 -8.77 2.50 4.22
N PRO A 207 -8.84 2.83 5.51
CA PRO A 207 -8.21 4.03 6.04
C PRO A 207 -6.68 4.00 5.85
N PRO A 208 -6.01 5.14 5.57
CA PRO A 208 -6.58 6.46 5.31
C PRO A 208 -7.08 6.67 3.88
N PHE A 209 -6.89 5.70 2.98
CA PHE A 209 -7.17 5.80 1.53
C PHE A 209 -8.66 5.93 1.17
N GLY A 210 -9.58 5.47 2.03
CA GLY A 210 -11.03 5.60 1.81
C GLY A 210 -11.65 4.37 1.13
N GLN A 211 -12.59 4.57 0.21
CA GLN A 211 -13.31 3.48 -0.46
C GLN A 211 -12.45 2.89 -1.57
N VAL A 212 -12.34 1.56 -1.60
CA VAL A 212 -11.64 0.83 -2.67
C VAL A 212 -12.62 -0.11 -3.35
N GLU A 213 -12.79 0.06 -4.65
CA GLU A 213 -13.66 -0.73 -5.51
C GLU A 213 -12.82 -1.63 -6.43
N TYR A 214 -13.29 -2.85 -6.63
CA TYR A 214 -12.68 -3.92 -7.42
C TYR A 214 -13.69 -4.35 -8.47
N ARG A 215 -13.28 -4.43 -9.74
CA ARG A 215 -14.11 -4.96 -10.84
C ARG A 215 -13.43 -6.18 -11.46
N PHE A 216 -14.19 -7.26 -11.58
CA PHE A 216 -13.74 -8.52 -12.17
C PHE A 216 -14.41 -8.67 -13.53
N LEU A 217 -13.59 -8.77 -14.58
CA LEU A 217 -14.03 -8.67 -15.96
C LEU A 217 -13.53 -9.88 -16.77
N ASP A 218 -14.24 -10.15 -17.85
CA ASP A 218 -13.84 -11.10 -18.91
C ASP A 218 -13.51 -12.49 -18.35
N TYR A 219 -14.50 -13.20 -17.82
CA TYR A 219 -14.29 -14.55 -17.29
C TYR A 219 -14.03 -15.59 -18.40
N THR A 220 -13.12 -16.52 -18.12
CA THR A 220 -12.91 -17.74 -18.91
C THR A 220 -12.82 -18.95 -17.99
N MET A 221 -13.01 -20.15 -18.54
CA MET A 221 -12.89 -21.41 -17.81
C MET A 221 -11.46 -21.96 -17.96
N VAL A 222 -10.84 -22.32 -16.84
CA VAL A 222 -9.57 -23.05 -16.78
C VAL A 222 -9.80 -24.26 -15.89
N ASP A 223 -9.66 -25.48 -16.46
CA ASP A 223 -9.94 -26.75 -15.77
C ASP A 223 -11.27 -26.77 -15.00
N GLY A 224 -12.33 -26.23 -15.62
CA GLY A 224 -13.67 -26.20 -15.02
C GLY A 224 -13.88 -25.13 -13.95
N ILE A 225 -12.93 -24.22 -13.75
CA ILE A 225 -13.01 -23.11 -12.79
C ILE A 225 -13.04 -21.77 -13.54
N ALA A 226 -13.90 -20.84 -13.09
CA ALA A 226 -14.02 -19.53 -13.70
C ALA A 226 -12.95 -18.55 -13.18
N PHE A 227 -12.18 -17.97 -14.11
CA PHE A 227 -11.15 -16.98 -13.83
C PHE A 227 -11.35 -15.71 -14.66
N ASN A 228 -11.37 -14.56 -14.01
CA ASN A 228 -11.34 -13.26 -14.68
C ASN A 228 -10.06 -13.11 -15.53
N GLN A 229 -10.14 -12.49 -16.71
CA GLN A 229 -8.99 -12.17 -17.57
C GLN A 229 -8.59 -10.70 -17.45
N LYS A 230 -9.48 -9.85 -16.94
CA LYS A 230 -9.21 -8.45 -16.68
C LYS A 230 -9.71 -8.05 -15.29
N PHE A 231 -9.03 -7.06 -14.72
CA PHE A 231 -9.40 -6.51 -13.43
C PHE A 231 -9.14 -5.00 -13.41
N GLN A 232 -10.01 -4.27 -12.71
CA GLN A 232 -9.86 -2.83 -12.50
C GLN A 232 -10.07 -2.51 -11.01
N LEU A 233 -9.28 -1.57 -10.50
CA LEU A 233 -9.39 -1.06 -9.15
C LEU A 233 -9.52 0.46 -9.17
N TYR A 234 -10.43 0.94 -8.34
CA TYR A 234 -10.70 2.35 -8.13
C TYR A 234 -10.50 2.71 -6.66
N VAL A 235 -10.00 3.91 -6.41
CA VAL A 235 -9.89 4.48 -5.06
C VAL A 235 -10.69 5.77 -5.04
N ASN A 236 -11.71 5.83 -4.18
CA ASN A 236 -12.66 6.94 -4.09
C ASN A 236 -13.29 7.33 -5.45
N GLY A 237 -13.48 6.35 -6.34
CA GLY A 237 -14.04 6.55 -7.68
C GLY A 237 -13.01 6.85 -8.77
N ASP A 238 -11.76 7.16 -8.42
CA ASP A 238 -10.69 7.42 -9.39
C ASP A 238 -10.01 6.12 -9.83
N ASP A 239 -9.64 6.04 -11.11
CA ASP A 239 -8.83 4.94 -11.66
C ASP A 239 -7.52 4.80 -10.86
N ASN A 240 -7.17 3.56 -10.51
CA ASN A 240 -5.92 3.30 -9.77
C ASN A 240 -5.11 2.14 -10.38
N LEU A 241 -5.74 1.01 -10.72
CA LEU A 241 -5.02 -0.13 -11.25
C LEU A 241 -5.84 -0.87 -12.30
N ILE A 242 -5.19 -1.23 -13.40
CA ILE A 242 -5.70 -2.17 -14.40
C ILE A 242 -4.77 -3.37 -14.42
N ILE A 243 -5.34 -4.57 -14.42
CA ILE A 243 -4.59 -5.81 -14.58
C ILE A 243 -5.12 -6.54 -15.81
N ASP A 244 -4.24 -6.82 -16.76
CA ASP A 244 -4.48 -7.73 -17.88
C ASP A 244 -3.79 -9.06 -17.57
N ILE A 245 -4.58 -10.11 -17.37
CA ILE A 245 -4.08 -11.46 -17.06
C ILE A 245 -3.71 -12.13 -18.36
N LYS A 246 -2.44 -12.57 -18.45
CA LYS A 246 -1.86 -13.15 -19.67
C LYS A 246 -1.86 -14.66 -19.66
N ASP A 247 -1.75 -15.25 -18.47
CA ASP A 247 -1.67 -16.70 -18.28
C ASP A 247 -2.23 -17.07 -16.91
N THR A 248 -2.98 -18.17 -16.84
CA THR A 248 -3.46 -18.77 -15.59
C THR A 248 -3.26 -20.28 -15.68
N GLN A 249 -2.56 -20.84 -14.71
CA GLN A 249 -2.36 -22.28 -14.55
C GLN A 249 -2.82 -22.70 -13.16
N VAL A 250 -3.36 -23.91 -13.06
CA VAL A 250 -3.86 -24.47 -11.80
C VAL A 250 -3.25 -25.82 -11.53
N ASN A 251 -3.10 -26.18 -10.25
CA ASN A 251 -2.63 -27.49 -9.79
C ASN A 251 -1.26 -27.92 -10.35
N VAL A 252 -0.41 -26.95 -10.72
CA VAL A 252 0.98 -27.18 -11.12
C VAL A 252 1.94 -27.13 -9.91
N PRO A 253 3.03 -27.91 -9.89
CA PRO A 253 4.06 -27.82 -8.87
C PRO A 253 4.71 -26.44 -8.82
N LEU A 254 5.12 -26.00 -7.61
CA LEU A 254 5.76 -24.68 -7.42
C LEU A 254 7.26 -24.76 -7.15
N ASP A 255 7.86 -25.95 -7.08
CA ASP A 255 9.24 -26.16 -6.62
C ASP A 255 10.28 -25.29 -7.36
N ASP A 256 10.09 -25.09 -8.66
CA ASP A 256 10.96 -24.26 -9.51
C ASP A 256 10.93 -22.77 -9.16
N TYR A 257 9.87 -22.31 -8.47
CA TYR A 257 9.70 -20.91 -8.09
C TYR A 257 10.21 -20.58 -6.69
N LEU A 258 10.52 -21.59 -5.88
CA LEU A 258 10.91 -21.42 -4.47
C LEU A 258 12.41 -21.21 -4.27
N GLN A 259 13.21 -21.47 -5.30
CA GLN A 259 14.65 -21.39 -5.21
C GLN A 259 15.14 -19.93 -5.22
N VAL A 260 16.04 -19.62 -4.29
CA VAL A 260 16.82 -18.37 -4.35
C VAL A 260 17.87 -18.51 -5.45
N PRO A 261 17.88 -17.61 -6.45
CA PRO A 261 18.90 -17.64 -7.49
C PRO A 261 20.31 -17.57 -6.91
N SER A 262 21.22 -18.42 -7.39
CA SER A 262 22.59 -18.54 -6.87
C SER A 262 23.48 -17.32 -7.12
N ASN A 263 23.04 -16.41 -8.00
CA ASN A 263 23.74 -15.16 -8.33
C ASN A 263 23.35 -13.98 -7.42
N LEU A 264 22.52 -14.20 -6.38
CA LEU A 264 22.17 -13.19 -5.40
C LEU A 264 23.00 -13.38 -4.12
N ASP A 265 23.55 -12.28 -3.63
CA ASP A 265 24.27 -12.23 -2.36
C ASP A 265 23.28 -12.33 -1.20
N LYS A 266 23.53 -13.27 -0.29
CA LYS A 266 22.70 -13.42 0.92
C LYS A 266 23.06 -12.34 1.91
N VAL A 267 22.06 -11.57 2.32
CA VAL A 267 22.20 -10.48 3.30
C VAL A 267 21.36 -10.77 4.54
N ALA A 268 21.55 -9.99 5.60
CA ALA A 268 20.73 -10.07 6.79
C ALA A 268 19.25 -9.74 6.50
N ALA A 269 18.35 -10.24 7.34
CA ALA A 269 16.94 -9.88 7.28
C ALA A 269 16.76 -8.37 7.41
N ILE A 270 15.80 -7.82 6.68
CA ILE A 270 15.38 -6.43 6.86
C ILE A 270 14.45 -6.39 8.07
N THR A 271 14.89 -5.71 9.13
CA THR A 271 14.07 -5.43 10.31
C THR A 271 13.54 -4.01 10.23
N PRO A 272 12.24 -3.78 10.40
CA PRO A 272 11.69 -2.44 10.58
C PRO A 272 12.46 -1.68 11.66
N ALA A 273 12.85 -0.44 11.37
CA ALA A 273 13.45 0.41 12.38
C ALA A 273 12.42 0.75 13.45
N GLU A 274 12.81 0.63 14.71
CA GLU A 274 11.99 1.10 15.83
C GLU A 274 11.77 2.61 15.73
N PHE A 275 10.62 3.08 16.24
CA PHE A 275 10.35 4.51 16.31
C PHE A 275 11.25 5.15 17.36
N GLY A 276 11.94 6.24 17.01
CA GLY A 276 12.79 6.97 17.93
C GLY A 276 13.35 8.27 17.35
N SER A 277 14.22 8.90 18.14
CA SER A 277 14.97 10.10 17.78
C SER A 277 16.45 9.77 17.58
N GLN A 278 17.06 10.37 16.56
CA GLN A 278 18.48 10.31 16.31
C GLN A 278 19.01 11.74 16.12
N GLU A 279 19.93 12.16 16.98
CA GLU A 279 20.67 13.42 16.79
C GLU A 279 21.73 13.23 15.68
N ILE A 280 21.57 13.98 14.59
CA ILE A 280 22.45 13.95 13.41
C ILE A 280 23.61 14.93 13.59
N ASP A 281 23.32 16.06 14.23
CA ASP A 281 24.24 17.12 14.64
C ASP A 281 23.60 17.90 15.80
N GLU A 282 24.34 18.80 16.43
CA GLU A 282 23.85 19.57 17.58
C GLU A 282 22.52 20.27 17.25
N GLY A 283 21.44 19.90 17.92
CA GLY A 283 20.12 20.48 17.68
C GLY A 283 19.48 20.11 16.33
N VAL A 284 19.94 19.03 15.67
CA VAL A 284 19.38 18.52 14.40
C VAL A 284 18.99 17.06 14.58
N PHE A 285 17.68 16.79 14.63
CA PHE A 285 17.15 15.47 14.97
C PHE A 285 16.39 14.84 13.81
N LEU A 286 16.75 13.61 13.43
CA LEU A 286 15.94 12.76 12.57
C LEU A 286 15.04 11.91 13.45
N ILE A 287 13.72 12.04 13.28
CA ILE A 287 12.76 11.39 14.16
C ILE A 287 11.72 10.64 13.35
N GLY A 288 11.56 9.36 13.68
CA GLY A 288 10.64 8.48 12.98
C GLY A 288 10.95 7.00 13.21
N GLY A 289 10.34 6.16 12.40
CA GLY A 289 10.49 4.71 12.47
C GLY A 289 9.84 4.05 11.26
N ASN A 290 10.15 2.77 11.04
CA ASN A 290 9.55 1.95 9.98
C ASN A 290 9.56 2.62 8.57
N GLY A 291 10.67 3.26 8.21
CA GLY A 291 10.81 3.89 6.89
C GLY A 291 10.03 5.20 6.70
N THR A 292 9.65 5.86 7.79
CA THR A 292 9.02 7.19 7.76
C THR A 292 9.67 8.10 8.79
N TYR A 293 10.31 9.17 8.32
CA TYR A 293 11.11 10.10 9.13
C TYR A 293 10.81 11.55 8.77
N SER A 294 11.12 12.46 9.69
CA SER A 294 11.17 13.90 9.46
C SER A 294 12.34 14.49 10.23
N LEU A 295 12.94 15.54 9.69
CA LEU A 295 14.04 16.26 10.32
C LEU A 295 13.48 17.42 11.13
N PHE A 296 13.94 17.58 12.37
CA PHE A 296 13.61 18.70 13.24
C PHE A 296 14.90 19.46 13.52
N VAL A 297 14.90 20.74 13.14
CA VAL A 297 16.05 21.62 13.28
C VAL A 297 15.72 22.66 14.34
N GLU A 298 16.44 22.61 15.45
CA GLU A 298 16.41 23.64 16.47
C GLU A 298 17.02 24.93 15.94
N MET A 299 16.28 26.02 16.08
CA MET A 299 16.71 27.40 15.84
C MET A 299 16.74 28.13 17.20
N GLU A 300 17.17 29.39 17.25
CA GLU A 300 17.31 30.19 18.48
C GLU A 300 16.00 30.19 19.30
N ASP A 301 14.88 30.59 18.70
CA ASP A 301 13.58 30.76 19.36
C ASP A 301 12.48 29.83 18.83
N HIS A 302 12.77 28.97 17.85
CA HIS A 302 11.77 28.11 17.20
C HIS A 302 12.36 26.79 16.67
N VAL A 303 11.50 25.96 16.09
CA VAL A 303 11.88 24.75 15.35
C VAL A 303 11.39 24.85 13.91
N VAL A 304 12.21 24.33 12.98
CA VAL A 304 11.80 24.02 11.60
C VAL A 304 11.68 22.51 11.47
N ALA A 305 10.47 22.04 11.13
CA ALA A 305 10.21 20.62 10.86
C ALA A 305 10.19 20.38 9.34
N ILE A 306 10.88 19.36 8.87
CA ILE A 306 11.12 19.08 7.44
C ILE A 306 10.74 17.64 7.12
N GLY A 307 9.87 17.46 6.14
CA GLY A 307 9.18 16.20 5.86
C GLY A 307 7.75 16.22 6.38
N GLY A 308 6.87 15.43 5.78
CA GLY A 308 5.43 15.44 6.11
C GLY A 308 4.84 14.06 6.23
N THR A 309 5.61 13.10 6.72
CA THR A 309 5.18 11.69 6.81
C THR A 309 4.11 11.48 7.87
N GLN A 310 3.48 10.31 7.84
CA GLN A 310 2.43 9.94 8.80
C GLN A 310 2.89 9.90 10.27
N THR A 311 4.20 9.86 10.54
CA THR A 311 4.73 9.83 11.91
C THR A 311 4.85 11.21 12.54
N VAL A 312 4.71 12.30 11.79
CA VAL A 312 4.89 13.68 12.29
C VAL A 312 4.17 13.95 13.62
N PRO A 313 2.89 13.57 13.86
CA PRO A 313 2.24 13.78 15.15
C PRO A 313 2.98 13.11 16.34
N ALA A 314 3.55 11.92 16.13
CA ALA A 314 4.36 11.24 17.13
C ALA A 314 5.77 11.84 17.20
N SER A 315 6.37 12.19 16.07
CA SER A 315 7.70 12.78 15.99
C SER A 315 7.77 14.16 16.67
N ILE A 316 6.70 14.97 16.61
CA ILE A 316 6.61 16.24 17.36
C ILE A 316 6.67 15.96 18.87
N LYS A 317 5.91 14.97 19.37
CA LYS A 317 5.94 14.59 20.79
C LYS A 317 7.31 14.10 21.23
N GLU A 318 7.99 13.36 20.36
CA GLU A 318 9.36 12.89 20.61
C GLU A 318 10.36 14.06 20.62
N MET A 319 10.29 14.94 19.62
CA MET A 319 11.13 16.14 19.51
C MET A 319 11.06 17.00 20.76
N ARG A 320 9.87 17.17 21.36
CA ARG A 320 9.65 17.98 22.56
C ARG A 320 10.41 17.49 23.79
N LYS A 321 10.92 16.25 23.79
CA LYS A 321 11.80 15.73 24.84
C LYS A 321 13.22 16.26 24.71
N GLU A 322 13.65 16.56 23.48
CA GLU A 322 14.98 17.08 23.15
C GLU A 322 14.98 18.61 23.10
N ILE A 323 13.98 19.21 22.41
CA ILE A 323 13.84 20.65 22.19
C ILE A 323 12.56 21.14 22.90
N ALA A 324 12.64 21.26 24.23
CA ALA A 324 11.51 21.73 25.03
C ALA A 324 11.11 23.17 24.68
N ASP A 325 9.81 23.47 24.79
CA ASP A 325 9.19 24.81 24.79
C ASP A 325 9.29 25.68 23.51
N LYS A 326 10.12 25.37 22.50
CA LYS A 326 10.23 26.17 21.26
C LYS A 326 9.09 25.92 20.26
N PRO A 327 8.31 26.91 19.80
CA PRO A 327 7.23 26.66 18.82
C PRO A 327 7.76 26.13 17.49
N ILE A 328 6.99 25.28 16.80
CA ILE A 328 7.27 24.96 15.40
C ILE A 328 6.80 26.16 14.56
N LYS A 329 7.74 26.90 13.98
CA LYS A 329 7.42 28.07 13.15
C LYS A 329 7.11 27.67 11.72
N TYR A 330 7.85 26.69 11.21
CA TYR A 330 7.74 26.22 9.83
C TYR A 330 7.63 24.69 9.77
N GLY A 331 6.67 24.20 8.97
CA GLY A 331 6.56 22.80 8.56
C GLY A 331 6.78 22.67 7.06
N VAL A 332 7.90 22.11 6.64
CA VAL A 332 8.29 22.00 5.22
C VAL A 332 7.82 20.66 4.66
N LEU A 333 6.92 20.69 3.68
CA LEU A 333 6.50 19.51 2.92
C LEU A 333 7.32 19.44 1.63
N THR A 334 8.11 18.37 1.48
CA THR A 334 9.08 18.25 0.37
C THR A 334 8.39 18.26 -1.00
N HIS A 335 7.25 17.57 -1.11
CA HIS A 335 6.43 17.51 -2.32
C HIS A 335 5.02 16.97 -2.00
N HIS A 336 4.22 16.70 -3.03
CA HIS A 336 2.79 16.43 -2.93
C HIS A 336 2.37 14.96 -2.81
N HIS A 337 3.33 14.02 -2.80
CA HIS A 337 2.94 12.61 -2.76
C HIS A 337 2.22 12.26 -1.46
N SER A 338 1.32 11.28 -1.57
CA SER A 338 0.35 10.95 -0.52
C SER A 338 0.97 10.57 0.84
N ASP A 339 2.22 10.14 0.84
CA ASP A 339 2.99 9.76 2.01
C ASP A 339 3.86 10.89 2.58
N HIS A 340 3.94 12.04 1.90
CA HIS A 340 4.73 13.22 2.30
C HIS A 340 3.89 14.46 2.68
N VAL A 341 2.56 14.35 2.60
CA VAL A 341 1.60 15.37 3.06
C VAL A 341 0.83 15.03 4.36
N PRO A 342 0.75 13.78 4.88
CA PRO A 342 -0.03 13.49 6.09
C PRO A 342 0.32 14.34 7.32
N GLY A 343 1.56 14.80 7.45
CA GLY A 343 2.02 15.67 8.54
C GLY A 343 1.44 17.09 8.51
N ALA A 344 0.81 17.51 7.41
CA ALA A 344 0.24 18.85 7.26
C ALA A 344 -0.77 19.21 8.36
N ALA A 345 -1.60 18.25 8.78
CA ALA A 345 -2.59 18.48 9.84
C ALA A 345 -1.93 18.83 11.18
N ALA A 346 -0.86 18.12 11.54
CA ALA A 346 -0.13 18.38 12.78
C ALA A 346 0.61 19.72 12.74
N TYR A 347 1.20 20.11 11.59
CA TYR A 347 1.80 21.43 11.43
C TYR A 347 0.79 22.56 11.55
N ALA A 348 -0.41 22.40 10.97
CA ALA A 348 -1.49 23.35 11.11
C ALA A 348 -1.97 23.47 12.57
N GLU A 349 -2.06 22.35 13.30
CA GLU A 349 -2.44 22.31 14.73
C GLU A 349 -1.41 23.02 15.63
N GLU A 350 -0.11 22.89 15.34
CA GLU A 350 0.96 23.64 16.02
C GLU A 350 0.97 25.14 15.62
N GLY A 351 0.12 25.56 14.68
CA GLY A 351 0.03 26.96 14.21
C GLY A 351 1.17 27.39 13.28
N ALA A 352 1.97 26.43 12.80
CA ALA A 352 3.11 26.64 11.92
C ALA A 352 2.68 27.15 10.54
N THR A 353 3.60 27.86 9.86
CA THR A 353 3.48 28.13 8.43
C THR A 353 3.95 26.90 7.66
N ILE A 354 3.08 26.33 6.82
CA ILE A 354 3.42 25.17 5.99
C ILE A 354 4.08 25.67 4.71
N ILE A 355 5.34 25.27 4.50
CA ILE A 355 6.11 25.59 3.31
C ILE A 355 5.92 24.47 2.28
N THR A 356 5.53 24.84 1.06
CA THR A 356 5.32 23.90 -0.05
C THR A 356 5.38 24.62 -1.41
N PHE A 357 4.92 23.99 -2.50
CA PHE A 357 4.76 24.62 -3.81
C PHE A 357 3.31 25.06 -4.05
N GLU A 358 3.08 26.12 -4.82
CA GLU A 358 1.73 26.64 -5.11
C GLU A 358 0.85 25.56 -5.76
N GLU A 359 1.42 24.75 -6.65
CA GLU A 359 0.74 23.64 -7.32
C GLU A 359 0.22 22.59 -6.33
N ASN A 360 0.82 22.50 -5.14
CA ASN A 360 0.46 21.53 -4.10
C ASN A 360 -0.64 22.05 -3.17
N ARG A 361 -1.08 23.33 -3.30
CA ARG A 361 -2.03 23.97 -2.38
C ARG A 361 -3.23 23.08 -2.05
N GLN A 362 -3.90 22.54 -3.07
CA GLN A 362 -5.15 21.80 -2.88
C GLN A 362 -4.93 20.48 -2.11
N VAL A 363 -3.87 19.74 -2.42
CA VAL A 363 -3.58 18.48 -1.71
C VAL A 363 -3.10 18.75 -0.28
N VAL A 364 -2.35 19.83 -0.06
CA VAL A 364 -1.86 20.21 1.28
C VAL A 364 -3.00 20.69 2.17
N LEU A 365 -3.90 21.56 1.68
CA LEU A 365 -5.08 21.99 2.45
C LEU A 365 -5.99 20.81 2.80
N LYS A 366 -6.21 19.90 1.84
CA LYS A 366 -6.96 18.66 2.07
C LYS A 366 -6.31 17.79 3.14
N ALA A 367 -4.99 17.59 3.08
CA ALA A 367 -4.26 16.82 4.07
C ALA A 367 -4.23 17.50 5.44
N ALA A 368 -4.20 18.84 5.48
CA ALA A 368 -4.29 19.61 6.71
C ALA A 368 -5.67 19.55 7.37
N GLY A 369 -6.73 19.23 6.61
CA GLY A 369 -8.11 19.27 7.08
C GLY A 369 -8.57 20.69 7.48
N ASN A 370 -7.87 21.73 6.99
CA ASN A 370 -8.09 23.12 7.35
C ASN A 370 -7.80 24.05 6.16
N ASP A 371 -8.85 24.58 5.54
CA ASP A 371 -8.75 25.51 4.40
C ASP A 371 -8.10 26.87 4.76
N GLN A 372 -7.95 27.16 6.05
CA GLN A 372 -7.31 28.37 6.58
C GLN A 372 -5.87 28.12 7.09
N ALA A 373 -5.29 26.95 6.82
CA ALA A 373 -3.90 26.68 7.16
C ALA A 373 -2.97 27.73 6.51
N LYS A 374 -1.97 28.20 7.26
CA LYS A 374 -0.99 29.18 6.77
C LYS A 374 -0.06 28.49 5.78
N LEU A 375 -0.07 28.93 4.53
CA LEU A 375 0.82 28.41 3.49
C LEU A 375 1.80 29.50 3.04
N GLU A 376 3.04 29.10 2.81
CA GLU A 376 4.07 29.89 2.14
C GLU A 376 4.68 29.05 1.01
N PHE A 377 4.96 29.69 -0.13
CA PHE A 377 5.33 28.97 -1.35
C PHE A 377 6.78 29.19 -1.73
N VAL A 378 7.46 28.09 -2.05
CA VAL A 378 8.80 28.10 -2.64
C VAL A 378 8.65 28.06 -4.16
N GLU A 379 9.45 28.86 -4.86
CA GLU A 379 9.62 28.74 -6.31
C GLU A 379 10.85 27.88 -6.62
N ASP A 380 12.05 28.48 -6.64
CA ASP A 380 13.33 27.79 -6.88
C ASP A 380 14.13 27.57 -5.59
N ARG A 381 14.19 28.58 -4.72
CA ARG A 381 14.92 28.53 -3.44
C ARG A 381 14.21 29.34 -2.36
N MET A 382 14.35 28.91 -1.11
CA MET A 382 13.97 29.68 0.08
C MET A 382 15.05 29.51 1.16
N THR A 383 15.32 30.56 1.93
CA THR A 383 16.26 30.52 3.06
C THR A 383 15.52 30.82 4.35
N LEU A 384 15.69 29.95 5.35
CA LEU A 384 15.18 30.12 6.70
C LEU A 384 16.37 30.29 7.64
N THR A 385 16.42 31.37 8.41
CA THR A 385 17.53 31.65 9.33
C THR A 385 17.03 32.39 10.57
N ASP A 386 17.70 32.17 11.69
CA ASP A 386 17.58 32.94 12.93
C ASP A 386 18.76 33.92 13.14
N GLY A 387 19.73 33.94 12.21
CA GLY A 387 20.98 34.71 12.30
C GLY A 387 22.20 33.87 12.67
N ASP A 388 22.02 32.78 13.40
CA ASP A 388 23.09 31.86 13.83
C ASP A 388 23.10 30.56 13.02
N ARG A 389 21.92 30.05 12.65
CA ARG A 389 21.74 28.85 11.83
C ARG A 389 20.99 29.19 10.55
N THR A 390 21.36 28.50 9.48
CA THR A 390 20.73 28.65 8.15
C THR A 390 20.22 27.31 7.64
N ILE A 391 19.00 27.30 7.11
CA ILE A 391 18.42 26.20 6.34
C ILE A 391 18.08 26.74 4.95
N GLU A 392 18.54 26.06 3.91
CA GLU A 392 18.29 26.40 2.52
C GLU A 392 17.43 25.33 1.86
N LEU A 393 16.27 25.72 1.35
CA LEU A 393 15.37 24.86 0.62
C LEU A 393 15.62 25.05 -0.87
N TYR A 394 15.88 23.96 -1.58
CA TYR A 394 16.14 23.96 -3.02
C TYR A 394 15.12 23.12 -3.76
N ASN A 395 14.45 23.69 -4.75
CA ASN A 395 13.69 22.91 -5.72
C ASN A 395 14.68 22.17 -6.64
N ILE A 396 14.65 20.84 -6.57
CA ILE A 396 15.46 19.97 -7.43
C ILE A 396 14.68 19.42 -8.62
N GLY A 397 13.41 19.86 -8.78
CA GLY A 397 12.56 19.56 -9.91
C GLY A 397 12.93 20.32 -11.20
N PRO A 398 12.42 19.90 -12.36
CA PRO A 398 11.65 18.68 -12.57
C PRO A 398 12.53 17.42 -12.54
N THR A 399 12.02 16.38 -11.90
CA THR A 399 12.64 15.04 -11.90
C THR A 399 11.67 14.01 -12.48
N PRO A 400 12.13 12.81 -12.84
CA PRO A 400 11.24 11.71 -13.20
C PRO A 400 10.21 11.33 -12.10
N HIS A 401 10.41 11.76 -10.86
CA HIS A 401 9.56 11.47 -9.70
C HIS A 401 8.49 12.55 -9.45
N ALA A 402 8.90 13.82 -9.45
CA ALA A 402 8.02 14.97 -9.22
C ALA A 402 8.44 16.17 -10.09
N GLU A 403 7.47 16.98 -10.54
CA GLU A 403 7.76 18.25 -11.22
C GLU A 403 8.42 19.26 -10.29
N ASN A 404 8.02 19.25 -9.02
CA ASN A 404 8.59 20.09 -7.96
C ASN A 404 8.83 19.21 -6.72
N ILE A 405 10.05 19.25 -6.19
CA ILE A 405 10.42 18.59 -4.95
C ILE A 405 11.58 19.32 -4.28
N LEU A 406 11.46 19.55 -2.97
CA LEU A 406 12.47 20.21 -2.16
C LEU A 406 13.47 19.22 -1.58
N ILE A 407 14.73 19.64 -1.54
CA ILE A 407 15.68 19.21 -0.52
C ILE A 407 15.88 20.35 0.48
N ALA A 408 16.28 20.00 1.70
CA ALA A 408 16.78 20.98 2.66
C ALA A 408 18.28 20.80 2.86
N TYR A 409 19.02 21.90 2.85
CA TYR A 409 20.47 21.94 3.05
C TYR A 409 20.81 22.81 4.24
N LEU A 410 21.61 22.27 5.15
CA LEU A 410 22.14 22.98 6.32
C LEU A 410 23.66 23.14 6.10
N PRO A 411 24.13 24.29 5.61
CA PRO A 411 25.52 24.47 5.19
C PRO A 411 26.52 24.29 6.32
N ASP A 412 26.25 24.84 7.50
CA ASP A 412 27.20 24.80 8.62
C ASP A 412 27.39 23.37 9.17
N GLN A 413 26.33 22.55 9.09
CA GLN A 413 26.36 21.15 9.51
C GLN A 413 26.73 20.19 8.36
N GLY A 414 26.77 20.68 7.11
CA GLY A 414 26.98 19.85 5.92
C GLY A 414 25.94 18.74 5.76
N ILE A 415 24.66 19.03 6.06
CA ILE A 415 23.54 18.08 5.99
C ILE A 415 22.65 18.40 4.79
N ILE A 416 22.30 17.37 4.01
CA ILE A 416 21.17 17.39 3.08
C ILE A 416 20.08 16.45 3.60
N PHE A 417 18.84 16.93 3.64
CA PHE A 417 17.65 16.09 3.80
C PHE A 417 16.92 15.95 2.45
N GLU A 418 16.65 14.71 2.05
CA GLU A 418 15.87 14.37 0.87
C GLU A 418 14.77 13.33 1.19
N ALA A 419 13.76 13.25 0.33
CA ALA A 419 12.65 12.34 0.54
C ALA A 419 12.85 11.01 -0.21
N ASP A 420 12.86 11.08 -1.54
CA ASP A 420 12.51 9.94 -2.41
C ASP A 420 13.55 9.59 -3.47
N HIS A 421 14.64 10.37 -3.59
CA HIS A 421 15.55 10.25 -4.71
C HIS A 421 16.72 9.31 -4.44
N PHE A 422 17.12 9.12 -3.19
CA PHE A 422 18.27 8.29 -2.85
C PHE A 422 17.94 7.13 -1.90
N PRO A 423 18.14 5.86 -2.32
CA PRO A 423 17.93 4.72 -1.44
C PRO A 423 19.07 4.62 -0.40
N GLN A 424 18.71 4.53 0.88
CA GLN A 424 19.64 4.45 2.00
C GLN A 424 19.46 3.13 2.77
N PRO A 425 19.75 1.96 2.17
CA PRO A 425 19.46 0.68 2.80
C PRO A 425 20.27 0.50 4.09
N ALA A 426 19.64 0.00 5.14
CA ALA A 426 20.24 -0.16 6.47
C ALA A 426 21.51 -1.03 6.48
N ASN A 427 21.61 -1.99 5.55
CA ASN A 427 22.79 -2.85 5.39
C ASN A 427 23.97 -2.17 4.65
N GLY A 428 23.81 -0.92 4.18
CA GLY A 428 24.84 -0.17 3.45
C GLY A 428 25.08 -0.64 2.01
N MET A 429 24.30 -1.60 1.51
CA MET A 429 24.41 -2.08 0.13
C MET A 429 23.69 -1.15 -0.83
N ILE A 430 24.39 -0.12 -1.27
CA ILE A 430 23.85 0.87 -2.22
C ILE A 430 23.50 0.19 -3.55
N PRO A 431 22.23 0.24 -4.01
CA PRO A 431 21.83 -0.33 -5.29
C PRO A 431 22.28 0.56 -6.46
N PRO A 432 22.26 0.05 -7.71
CA PRO A 432 22.45 0.88 -8.88
C PRO A 432 21.44 2.03 -8.94
N ALA A 433 21.86 3.19 -9.43
CA ALA A 433 20.99 4.35 -9.56
C ALA A 433 19.76 4.05 -10.43
N VAL A 434 18.60 4.55 -10.00
CA VAL A 434 17.40 4.69 -10.84
C VAL A 434 17.38 6.08 -11.48
N PRO A 435 16.51 6.35 -12.49
CA PRO A 435 16.40 7.69 -13.08
C PRO A 435 16.21 8.82 -12.06
N ALA A 436 15.45 8.61 -10.97
CA ALA A 436 15.31 9.59 -9.89
C ALA A 436 16.65 9.88 -9.21
N THR A 437 17.39 8.85 -8.78
CA THR A 437 18.73 8.99 -8.19
C THR A 437 19.71 9.69 -9.12
N ALA A 438 19.67 9.37 -10.42
CA ALA A 438 20.53 10.03 -11.41
C ALA A 438 20.17 11.51 -11.59
N ALA A 439 18.88 11.86 -11.53
CA ALA A 439 18.44 13.27 -11.58
C ALA A 439 18.89 14.04 -10.33
N PHE A 440 18.75 13.43 -9.16
CA PHE A 440 19.21 14.01 -7.90
C PHE A 440 20.72 14.26 -7.88
N ALA A 441 21.53 13.26 -8.25
CA ALA A 441 22.98 13.43 -8.30
C ALA A 441 23.41 14.58 -9.23
N ARG A 442 22.82 14.67 -10.44
CA ARG A 442 23.09 15.80 -11.35
C ARG A 442 22.71 17.13 -10.73
N ARG A 443 21.58 17.20 -10.03
CA ARG A 443 21.13 18.45 -9.42
C ARG A 443 22.01 18.87 -8.25
N LEU A 444 22.52 17.92 -7.45
CA LEU A 444 23.53 18.22 -6.43
C LEU A 444 24.82 18.78 -7.05
N ASP A 445 25.28 18.20 -8.15
CA ASP A 445 26.47 18.68 -8.87
C ASP A 445 26.26 20.11 -9.43
N GLU A 446 25.07 20.40 -9.99
CA GLU A 446 24.71 21.73 -10.50
C GLU A 446 24.62 22.79 -9.39
N LEU A 447 24.08 22.42 -8.24
CA LEU A 447 23.96 23.32 -7.08
C LEU A 447 25.30 23.53 -6.37
N ASN A 448 26.28 22.64 -6.59
CA ASN A 448 27.60 22.67 -5.99
C ASN A 448 27.54 22.80 -4.44
N LEU A 449 26.69 21.99 -3.81
CA LEU A 449 26.52 21.95 -2.35
C LEU A 449 27.59 21.07 -1.71
N GLU A 450 28.24 21.57 -0.67
CA GLU A 450 29.22 20.83 0.11
C GLU A 450 28.56 20.14 1.31
N TYR A 451 28.35 18.83 1.23
CA TYR A 451 27.72 18.06 2.29
C TYR A 451 28.56 16.84 2.68
N THR A 452 28.43 16.43 3.94
CA THR A 452 29.04 15.20 4.47
C THR A 452 28.00 14.17 4.89
N LYS A 453 26.76 14.60 5.16
CA LYS A 453 25.65 13.78 5.64
C LYS A 453 24.45 13.94 4.71
N LEU A 454 23.94 12.82 4.22
CA LEU A 454 22.69 12.73 3.47
C LEU A 454 21.67 11.95 4.30
N VAL A 455 20.57 12.60 4.66
CA VAL A 455 19.52 12.07 5.53
C VAL A 455 18.24 11.92 4.72
N GLY A 456 17.51 10.82 4.91
CA GLY A 456 16.34 10.47 4.11
C GLY A 456 15.04 10.41 4.90
N ALA A 457 13.92 10.69 4.23
CA ALA A 457 12.58 10.46 4.78
C ALA A 457 12.24 8.96 4.95
N HIS A 458 12.97 8.07 4.28
CA HIS A 458 12.70 6.62 4.24
C HIS A 458 13.79 5.74 4.87
N SER A 459 14.71 6.33 5.67
CA SER A 459 15.80 5.58 6.29
C SER A 459 16.37 6.29 7.52
N PRO A 460 16.75 5.55 8.58
CA PRO A 460 17.54 6.10 9.68
C PRO A 460 19.05 6.15 9.36
N ARG A 461 19.51 5.44 8.33
CA ARG A 461 20.93 5.41 7.95
C ARG A 461 21.30 6.74 7.28
N VAL A 462 22.23 7.46 7.88
CA VAL A 462 22.89 8.62 7.25
C VAL A 462 23.82 8.12 6.15
N ALA A 463 23.57 8.56 4.91
CA ALA A 463 24.42 8.30 3.76
C ALA A 463 25.50 9.38 3.59
N SER A 464 26.49 9.08 2.76
CA SER A 464 27.59 10.00 2.42
C SER A 464 27.60 10.34 0.93
N PRO A 465 28.35 11.38 0.50
CA PRO A 465 28.57 11.63 -0.93
C PRO A 465 29.14 10.44 -1.70
N GLU A 466 29.94 9.58 -1.05
CA GLU A 466 30.48 8.37 -1.66
C GLU A 466 29.40 7.31 -1.93
N ASP A 467 28.34 7.26 -1.12
CA ASP A 467 27.20 6.39 -1.41
C ASP A 467 26.49 6.82 -2.71
N VAL A 468 26.30 8.13 -2.91
CA VAL A 468 25.71 8.67 -4.14
C VAL A 468 26.58 8.34 -5.35
N LYS A 469 27.90 8.59 -5.25
CA LYS A 469 28.85 8.23 -6.31
C LYS A 469 28.84 6.73 -6.61
N LYS A 470 28.75 5.89 -5.59
CA LYS A 470 28.67 4.43 -5.73
C LYS A 470 27.41 4.00 -6.49
N ALA A 471 26.25 4.56 -6.17
CA ALA A 471 25.00 4.29 -6.91
C ALA A 471 25.12 4.63 -8.41
N ILE A 472 25.73 5.77 -8.73
CA ILE A 472 25.94 6.25 -10.10
C ILE A 472 27.02 5.42 -10.83
N GLY A 473 28.05 4.97 -10.12
CA GLY A 473 29.16 4.19 -10.67
C GLY A 473 28.81 2.74 -11.02
N TYR A 474 27.72 2.19 -10.48
CA TYR A 474 27.25 0.86 -10.85
C TYR A 474 26.70 0.82 -12.28
N LYS A 475 27.33 0.03 -13.15
CA LYS A 475 26.67 -0.43 -14.39
C LYS A 475 25.57 -1.41 -14.00
N SER A 476 24.33 -1.18 -14.44
CA SER A 476 23.22 -2.07 -14.11
C SER A 476 23.53 -3.51 -14.53
N ALA A 477 23.35 -4.46 -13.61
CA ALA A 477 23.52 -5.88 -13.89
C ALA A 477 22.57 -6.40 -14.99
N SER A 478 21.59 -5.60 -15.43
CA SER A 478 20.72 -5.88 -16.57
C SER A 478 21.41 -5.87 -17.94
N THR A 479 22.70 -5.52 -18.03
CA THR A 479 23.49 -5.70 -19.26
C THR A 479 24.18 -7.07 -19.36
N VAL A 480 24.09 -7.92 -18.33
CA VAL A 480 24.70 -9.25 -18.29
C VAL A 480 23.66 -10.29 -17.85
N GLY A 481 22.85 -10.80 -18.79
CA GLY A 481 21.99 -11.95 -18.53
C GLY A 481 20.63 -11.84 -19.22
N GLY A 482 20.51 -12.51 -20.36
CA GLY A 482 19.32 -12.55 -21.19
C GLY A 482 18.08 -13.17 -20.52
N GLN A 483 16.98 -13.04 -21.24
CA GLN A 483 15.68 -13.67 -21.02
C GLN A 483 15.80 -15.06 -20.39
N GLN A 484 15.34 -15.20 -19.14
CA GLN A 484 14.64 -16.38 -18.64
C GLN A 484 13.54 -15.92 -17.68
#